data_AF-A0AAN7KSU6-F1
#
_entry.id   AF-A0AAN7KSU6-F1
#
_cell.length_a   1.000
_cell.length_b   1.000
_cell.length_c   1.000
_cell.angle_alpha   90.00
_cell.angle_beta   90.00
_cell.angle_gamma   90.00
#
_symmetry.space_group_name_H-M   'P 1'
#
loop_
_entity.id
_entity.type
_entity.pdbx_description
1 polymer ?
#
loop_
_entity_poly.entity_id
_entity_poly.type
_entity_poly.pdbx_seq_one_letter_code
_entity_poly.pdbx_strand_id
1 'polypeptide(L)'
;MGSQGGFGQSKEFLDLVKSIGEARSKSEEDRIILREIETLKRRIVEPDIPKRKMKEYIIRLVYVEMLGHDASFGYIQAVKMTHDDTLLLKRTGYLAVTLFLNEDHDLIILIVNTIQKDLKSDNYVVVCAALGAVCRLINEETIPAVLPQVVELLGHQKEAVRKKAVMALHRFYQKSPSTVSHLISNFRKVVIVFDSHLALHCLKNVLSSWMYSCINFGENNGRNIAGIGFHVPLSQLKVTYFNVPVKMLLH
;
A
#
# COMPACT_ATOMS: atom_id res chain seq x y z
N MET A 1 3.07 -36.62 12.88
CA MET A 1 2.89 -36.22 11.48
C MET A 1 2.34 -34.80 11.44
N GLY A 2 3.09 -33.87 10.83
CA GLY A 2 2.62 -32.57 10.29
C GLY A 2 1.89 -31.58 11.21
N SER A 3 2.63 -30.82 12.02
CA SER A 3 2.11 -29.56 12.59
C SER A 3 1.93 -28.54 11.46
N GLN A 4 0.68 -28.25 11.09
CA GLN A 4 0.35 -27.21 10.14
C GLN A 4 0.69 -25.83 10.74
N GLY A 5 1.70 -25.18 10.16
CA GLY A 5 2.24 -23.91 10.60
C GLY A 5 1.20 -22.78 10.51
N GLY A 6 0.71 -22.34 11.66
CA GLY A 6 -0.18 -21.19 11.78
C GLY A 6 0.48 -19.90 11.27
N PHE A 7 -0.26 -19.16 10.45
CA PHE A 7 0.08 -17.82 9.97
C PHE A 7 -0.04 -16.79 11.11
N GLY A 8 0.85 -16.87 12.11
CA GLY A 8 0.94 -15.88 13.18
C GLY A 8 1.59 -14.60 12.67
N GLN A 9 0.99 -13.44 12.98
CA GLN A 9 1.79 -12.22 13.09
C GLN A 9 2.96 -12.51 14.03
N SER A 10 4.17 -12.07 13.66
CA SER A 10 5.33 -12.32 14.52
C SER A 10 5.08 -11.66 15.87
N LYS A 11 5.27 -12.45 16.93
CA LYS A 11 5.22 -12.00 18.32
C LYS A 11 6.03 -10.70 18.49
N GLU A 12 7.17 -10.57 17.81
CA GLU A 12 7.99 -9.37 17.93
C GLU A 12 7.34 -8.11 17.30
N PHE A 13 6.45 -8.23 16.29
CA PHE A 13 5.69 -7.08 15.80
C PHE A 13 4.64 -6.62 16.82
N LEU A 14 3.93 -7.57 17.43
CA LEU A 14 2.95 -7.27 18.48
C LEU A 14 3.62 -6.63 19.70
N ASP A 15 4.78 -7.16 20.10
CA ASP A 15 5.58 -6.62 21.20
C ASP A 15 6.07 -5.20 20.89
N LEU A 16 6.45 -4.91 19.63
CA LEU A 16 6.81 -3.56 19.18
C LEU A 16 5.64 -2.59 19.29
N VAL A 17 4.49 -2.94 18.71
CA VAL A 17 3.28 -2.08 18.74
C VAL A 17 2.83 -1.83 20.18
N LYS A 18 2.88 -2.87 21.03
CA LYS A 18 2.57 -2.74 22.46
C LYS A 18 3.54 -1.80 23.17
N SER A 19 4.85 -1.98 22.96
CA SER A 19 5.88 -1.14 23.60
C SER A 19 5.72 0.34 23.22
N ILE A 20 5.33 0.63 21.98
CA ILE A 20 5.05 1.99 21.53
C ILE A 20 3.74 2.51 22.11
N GLY A 21 2.68 1.70 22.15
CA GLY A 21 1.40 2.08 22.75
C GLY A 21 1.48 2.35 24.25
N GLU A 22 2.44 1.74 24.95
CA GLU A 22 2.72 1.95 26.38
C GLU A 22 3.71 3.10 26.65
N ALA A 23 4.30 3.70 25.60
CA ALA A 23 5.26 4.80 25.74
C ALA A 23 4.59 6.04 26.36
N ARG A 24 5.24 6.64 27.36
CA ARG A 24 4.69 7.77 28.13
C ARG A 24 5.01 9.13 27.54
N SER A 25 5.88 9.17 26.52
CA SER A 25 6.31 10.41 25.87
C SER A 25 6.77 10.14 24.44
N LYS A 26 6.77 11.17 23.61
CA LYS A 26 7.26 11.07 22.23
C LYS A 26 8.74 10.69 22.15
N SER A 27 9.56 11.16 23.09
CA SER A 27 10.99 10.78 23.12
C SER A 27 11.19 9.30 23.45
N GLU A 28 10.31 8.71 24.26
CA GLU A 28 10.35 7.28 24.56
C GLU A 28 9.93 6.44 23.34
N GLU A 29 8.87 6.86 22.65
CA GLU A 29 8.45 6.28 21.37
C GLU A 29 9.59 6.32 20.34
N ASP A 30 10.21 7.49 20.14
CA ASP A 30 11.31 7.67 19.20
C ASP A 30 12.50 6.76 19.55
N ARG A 31 12.83 6.62 20.84
CA ARG A 31 13.90 5.71 21.29
C ARG A 31 13.60 4.24 20.98
N ILE A 32 12.35 3.81 21.13
CA ILE A 32 11.93 2.43 20.80
C ILE A 32 12.06 2.21 19.29
N ILE A 33 11.59 3.14 18.47
CA ILE A 33 11.65 3.03 17.01
C ILE A 33 13.08 3.05 16.49
N LEU A 34 13.95 3.92 17.00
CA LEU A 34 15.35 3.96 16.58
C LEU A 34 16.06 2.62 16.82
N ARG A 35 15.79 1.96 17.96
CA ARG A 35 16.31 0.62 18.24
C ARG A 35 15.78 -0.45 17.28
N GLU A 36 14.51 -0.37 16.92
CA GLU A 36 13.93 -1.28 15.92
C GLU A 36 14.54 -1.05 14.54
N ILE A 37 14.77 0.20 14.13
CA ILE A 37 15.45 0.55 12.87
C ILE A 37 16.83 -0.09 12.80
N GLU A 38 17.65 0.05 13.84
CA GLU A 38 18.98 -0.59 13.90
C GLU A 38 18.91 -2.11 13.81
N THR A 39 17.88 -2.71 14.42
CA THR A 39 17.63 -4.14 14.36
C THR A 39 17.24 -4.59 12.95
N LEU A 40 16.32 -3.87 12.30
CA LEU A 40 15.87 -4.16 10.94
C LEU A 40 16.98 -3.95 9.91
N LYS A 41 17.81 -2.91 10.05
CA LYS A 41 18.98 -2.67 9.18
C LYS A 41 19.93 -3.86 9.15
N ARG A 42 20.17 -4.50 10.30
CA ARG A 42 21.01 -5.71 10.39
C ARG A 42 20.30 -6.94 9.82
N ARG A 43 19.04 -7.15 10.19
CA ARG A 43 18.30 -8.36 9.80
C ARG A 43 17.95 -8.43 8.32
N ILE A 44 17.73 -7.29 7.66
CA ILE A 44 17.27 -7.26 6.27
C ILE A 44 18.37 -7.60 5.24
N VAL A 45 19.63 -7.51 5.65
CA VAL A 45 20.79 -7.81 4.82
C VAL A 45 21.35 -9.23 5.06
N GLU A 46 20.76 -9.98 5.99
CA GLU A 46 21.15 -11.37 6.23
C GLU A 46 20.91 -12.22 4.96
N PRO A 47 21.80 -13.17 4.64
CA PRO A 47 21.56 -14.12 3.56
C PRO A 47 20.41 -15.07 3.92
N ASP A 48 19.73 -15.59 2.90
CA ASP A 48 18.73 -16.67 3.02
C ASP A 48 17.56 -16.39 3.99
N ILE A 49 17.14 -15.12 4.10
CA ILE A 49 15.96 -14.75 4.89
C ILE A 49 14.72 -15.43 4.33
N PRO A 50 13.99 -16.24 5.13
CA PRO A 50 12.74 -16.83 4.70
C PRO A 50 11.74 -15.74 4.28
N LYS A 51 11.05 -15.93 3.15
CA LYS A 51 10.09 -14.94 2.61
C LYS A 51 9.05 -14.47 3.65
N ARG A 52 8.64 -15.37 4.56
CA ARG A 52 7.74 -15.06 5.67
C ARG A 52 8.32 -14.01 6.62
N LYS A 53 9.61 -14.12 6.99
CA LYS A 53 10.32 -13.14 7.83
C LYS A 53 10.54 -11.82 7.09
N MET A 54 10.91 -11.89 5.81
CA MET A 54 11.06 -10.67 4.99
C MET A 54 9.76 -9.86 4.96
N LYS A 55 8.62 -10.53 4.79
CA LYS A 55 7.28 -9.90 4.89
C LYS A 55 7.07 -9.19 6.23
N GLU A 56 7.45 -9.82 7.33
CA GLU A 56 7.33 -9.23 8.66
C GLU A 56 8.22 -7.99 8.81
N TYR A 57 9.45 -8.02 8.29
CA TYR A 57 10.35 -6.87 8.29
C TYR A 57 9.77 -5.71 7.49
N ILE A 58 9.24 -5.96 6.29
CA ILE A 58 8.57 -4.93 5.48
C ILE A 58 7.37 -4.32 6.22
N ILE A 59 6.55 -5.12 6.90
CA ILE A 59 5.42 -4.60 7.70
C ILE A 59 5.90 -3.69 8.83
N ARG A 60 7.01 -4.02 9.49
CA ARG A 60 7.59 -3.16 10.53
C ARG A 60 8.15 -1.87 9.95
N LEU A 61 8.81 -1.94 8.79
CA LEU A 61 9.29 -0.74 8.10
C LEU A 61 8.15 0.19 7.68
N VAL A 62 7.02 -0.37 7.24
CA VAL A 62 5.80 0.40 7.00
C VAL A 62 5.38 1.14 8.26
N TYR A 63 5.38 0.46 9.41
CA TYR A 63 5.01 1.07 10.68
C TYR A 63 5.99 2.17 11.12
N VAL A 64 7.29 1.97 10.90
CA VAL A 64 8.35 2.97 11.14
C VAL A 64 8.13 4.24 10.31
N GLU A 65 7.87 4.10 9.00
CA GLU A 65 7.56 5.24 8.10
C GLU A 65 6.28 5.97 8.50
N MET A 66 5.25 5.24 8.94
CA MET A 66 4.00 5.84 9.41
C MET A 66 4.18 6.69 10.67
N LEU A 67 5.18 6.39 11.49
CA LEU A 67 5.53 7.19 12.67
C LEU A 67 6.47 8.36 12.31
N GLY A 68 6.89 8.47 11.04
CA GLY A 68 7.68 9.57 10.50
C GLY A 68 9.19 9.36 10.57
N HIS A 69 9.66 8.12 10.71
CA HIS A 69 11.09 7.79 10.72
C HIS A 69 11.52 7.16 9.39
N ASP A 70 12.75 7.45 8.97
CA ASP A 70 13.32 6.96 7.71
C ASP A 70 13.54 5.44 7.71
N ALA A 71 12.92 4.76 6.75
CA ALA A 71 13.05 3.34 6.45
C ALA A 71 13.51 3.07 5.01
N SER A 72 14.11 4.06 4.34
CA SER A 72 14.55 3.99 2.93
C SER A 72 15.42 2.77 2.60
N PHE A 73 16.23 2.30 3.55
CA PHE A 73 17.05 1.09 3.42
C PHE A 73 16.26 -0.19 3.07
N GLY A 74 14.96 -0.22 3.37
CA GLY A 74 14.08 -1.35 3.09
C GLY A 74 13.28 -1.25 1.78
N TYR A 75 13.33 -0.11 1.08
CA TYR A 75 12.45 0.16 -0.06
C TYR A 75 12.68 -0.81 -1.22
N ILE A 76 13.95 -1.10 -1.54
CA ILE A 76 14.29 -2.05 -2.60
C ILE A 76 13.76 -3.47 -2.28
N GLN A 77 13.69 -3.84 -1.01
CA GLN A 77 13.16 -5.16 -0.61
C GLN A 77 11.64 -5.21 -0.76
N ALA A 78 10.94 -4.10 -0.50
CA ALA A 78 9.51 -3.98 -0.81
C ALA A 78 9.24 -4.09 -2.32
N VAL A 79 10.08 -3.44 -3.14
CA VAL A 79 10.02 -3.56 -4.62
C VAL A 79 10.27 -4.99 -5.06
N LYS A 80 11.28 -5.67 -4.54
CA LYS A 80 11.52 -7.09 -4.85
C LYS A 80 10.32 -7.97 -4.48
N MET A 81 9.62 -7.65 -3.40
CA MET A 81 8.45 -8.38 -2.96
C MET A 81 7.24 -8.26 -3.90
N THR A 82 7.12 -7.18 -4.68
CA THR A 82 6.05 -7.06 -5.70
C THR A 82 6.25 -8.03 -6.87
N HIS A 83 7.47 -8.52 -7.06
CA HIS A 83 7.80 -9.47 -8.12
C HIS A 83 7.55 -10.93 -7.71
N ASP A 84 7.26 -11.20 -6.44
CA ASP A 84 7.03 -12.56 -5.95
C ASP A 84 5.73 -13.15 -6.49
N ASP A 85 5.73 -14.43 -6.87
CA ASP A 85 4.54 -15.12 -7.37
C ASP A 85 3.49 -15.39 -6.28
N THR A 86 3.90 -15.38 -5.02
CA THR A 86 3.01 -15.57 -3.88
C THR A 86 2.11 -14.35 -3.72
N LEU A 87 0.82 -14.52 -3.97
CA LEU A 87 -0.17 -13.43 -3.92
C LEU A 87 -0.11 -12.61 -2.61
N LEU A 88 0.10 -13.27 -1.48
CA LEU A 88 0.18 -12.59 -0.18
C LEU A 88 1.40 -11.67 -0.10
N LEU A 89 2.56 -12.13 -0.56
CA LEU A 89 3.80 -11.33 -0.58
C LEU A 89 3.65 -10.18 -1.57
N LYS A 90 3.17 -10.46 -2.78
CA LYS A 90 2.91 -9.45 -3.81
C LYS A 90 1.99 -8.34 -3.29
N ARG A 91 0.89 -8.68 -2.59
CA ARG A 91 -0.02 -7.68 -2.00
C ARG A 91 0.65 -6.85 -0.90
N THR A 92 1.44 -7.49 -0.02
CA THR A 92 2.22 -6.75 0.99
C THR A 92 3.26 -5.84 0.33
N GLY A 93 3.93 -6.29 -0.72
CA GLY A 93 4.86 -5.50 -1.51
C GLY A 93 4.18 -4.28 -2.12
N TYR A 94 3.04 -4.46 -2.81
CA TYR A 94 2.30 -3.35 -3.41
C TYR A 94 1.86 -2.31 -2.39
N LEU A 95 1.38 -2.77 -1.24
CA LEU A 95 1.03 -1.89 -0.12
C LEU A 95 2.25 -1.11 0.38
N ALA A 96 3.36 -1.79 0.62
CA ALA A 96 4.58 -1.18 1.11
C ALA A 96 5.14 -0.14 0.12
N VAL A 97 5.25 -0.46 -1.17
CA VAL A 97 5.76 0.49 -2.17
C VAL A 97 4.85 1.68 -2.37
N THR A 98 3.52 1.50 -2.25
CA THR A 98 2.62 2.66 -2.27
C THR A 98 2.82 3.56 -1.06
N LEU A 99 3.19 3.02 0.11
CA LEU A 99 3.42 3.83 1.30
C LEU A 99 4.80 4.49 1.28
N PHE A 100 5.83 3.79 0.78
CA PHE A 100 7.22 4.25 0.76
C PHE A 100 7.55 5.23 -0.37
N LEU A 101 7.10 4.92 -1.58
CA LEU A 101 7.59 5.60 -2.78
C LEU A 101 6.75 6.83 -3.11
N ASN A 102 7.45 7.89 -3.49
CA ASN A 102 6.89 9.03 -4.22
C ASN A 102 7.00 8.79 -5.73
N GLU A 103 6.17 9.48 -6.50
CA GLU A 103 6.14 9.39 -7.97
C GLU A 103 7.47 9.79 -8.66
N ASP A 104 8.34 10.54 -7.96
CA ASP A 104 9.66 10.97 -8.44
C ASP A 104 10.82 10.07 -7.97
N HIS A 105 10.54 8.97 -7.26
CA HIS A 105 11.59 8.10 -6.73
C HIS A 105 12.21 7.24 -7.85
N ASP A 106 13.54 7.08 -7.87
CA ASP A 106 14.28 6.23 -8.82
C ASP A 106 13.73 4.80 -8.99
N LEU A 107 13.09 4.24 -7.96
CA LEU A 107 12.53 2.88 -7.96
C LEU A 107 11.20 2.78 -8.72
N ILE A 108 10.59 3.91 -9.10
CA ILE A 108 9.31 3.94 -9.82
C ILE A 108 9.40 3.18 -11.14
N ILE A 109 10.52 3.30 -11.87
CA ILE A 109 10.72 2.58 -13.14
C ILE A 109 10.57 1.06 -12.96
N LEU A 110 11.13 0.50 -11.88
CA LEU A 110 11.03 -0.93 -11.58
C LEU A 110 9.59 -1.35 -11.28
N ILE A 111 8.87 -0.51 -10.53
CA ILE A 111 7.47 -0.76 -10.16
C ILE A 111 6.55 -0.62 -11.36
N VAL A 112 6.77 0.37 -12.24
CA VAL A 112 5.98 0.56 -13.46
C VAL A 112 6.07 -0.65 -14.37
N ASN A 113 7.26 -1.23 -14.54
CA ASN A 113 7.44 -2.47 -15.30
C ASN A 113 6.65 -3.64 -14.68
N THR A 114 6.65 -3.74 -13.35
CA THR A 114 5.88 -4.76 -12.62
C THR A 114 4.38 -4.56 -12.78
N ILE A 115 3.91 -3.32 -12.66
CA ILE A 115 2.51 -2.93 -12.84
C ILE A 115 2.04 -3.31 -14.24
N GLN A 116 2.79 -2.99 -15.29
CA GLN A 116 2.40 -3.34 -16.67
C GLN A 116 2.21 -4.85 -16.85
N LYS A 117 3.09 -5.66 -16.25
CA LYS A 117 2.96 -7.12 -16.24
C LYS A 117 1.71 -7.57 -15.46
N ASP A 118 1.51 -7.03 -14.26
CA ASP A 118 0.46 -7.45 -13.35
C ASP A 118 -0.95 -6.97 -13.78
N LEU A 119 -1.06 -5.87 -14.55
CA LEU A 119 -2.31 -5.43 -15.18
C LEU A 119 -2.83 -6.41 -16.23
N LYS A 120 -1.95 -7.24 -16.82
CA LYS A 120 -2.28 -8.27 -17.80
C LYS A 120 -2.50 -9.65 -17.15
N SER A 121 -2.50 -9.73 -15.82
CA SER A 121 -2.67 -11.00 -15.12
C SER A 121 -4.12 -11.50 -15.17
N ASP A 122 -4.31 -12.81 -15.34
CA ASP A 122 -5.63 -13.45 -15.21
C ASP A 122 -6.18 -13.37 -13.79
N ASN A 123 -5.31 -13.17 -12.80
CA ASN A 123 -5.71 -13.05 -11.41
C ASN A 123 -6.18 -11.62 -11.11
N TYR A 124 -7.50 -11.43 -11.06
CA TYR A 124 -8.11 -10.13 -10.78
C TYR A 124 -7.63 -9.47 -9.47
N VAL A 125 -7.15 -10.24 -8.48
CA VAL A 125 -6.60 -9.70 -7.23
C VAL A 125 -5.25 -9.02 -7.47
N VAL A 126 -4.43 -9.59 -8.34
CA VAL A 126 -3.15 -9.01 -8.80
C VAL A 126 -3.42 -7.73 -9.58
N VAL A 127 -4.36 -7.78 -10.52
CA VAL A 127 -4.79 -6.61 -11.30
C VAL A 127 -5.29 -5.49 -10.39
N CYS A 128 -6.10 -5.81 -9.38
CA CYS A 128 -6.60 -4.83 -8.41
C CYS A 128 -5.49 -4.19 -7.56
N ALA A 129 -4.44 -4.94 -7.22
CA ALA A 129 -3.28 -4.41 -6.49
C ALA A 129 -2.47 -3.46 -7.38
N ALA A 130 -2.21 -3.85 -8.64
CA ALA A 130 -1.54 -3.02 -9.63
C ALA A 130 -2.31 -1.71 -9.91
N LEU A 131 -3.62 -1.79 -10.14
CA LEU A 131 -4.48 -0.59 -10.31
C LEU A 131 -4.47 0.31 -9.08
N GLY A 132 -4.36 -0.27 -7.87
CA GLY A 132 -4.21 0.50 -6.64
C GLY A 132 -2.91 1.30 -6.61
N ALA A 133 -1.81 0.67 -7.04
CA ALA A 133 -0.50 1.32 -7.14
C ALA A 133 -0.47 2.40 -8.24
N VAL A 134 -1.14 2.16 -9.37
CA VAL A 134 -1.29 3.11 -10.48
C VAL A 134 -1.85 4.46 -10.00
N CYS A 135 -2.87 4.43 -9.14
CA CYS A 135 -3.48 5.65 -8.63
C CYS A 135 -2.53 6.56 -7.82
N ARG A 136 -1.40 6.03 -7.33
CA ARG A 136 -0.49 6.74 -6.43
C ARG A 136 0.91 6.95 -6.99
N LEU A 137 1.44 5.98 -7.72
CA LEU A 137 2.85 5.94 -8.12
C LEU A 137 3.11 6.41 -9.56
N ILE A 138 2.07 6.60 -10.37
CA ILE A 138 2.21 6.99 -11.77
C ILE A 138 2.37 8.52 -11.89
N ASN A 139 3.43 8.92 -12.58
CA ASN A 139 3.72 10.29 -13.00
C ASN A 139 3.31 10.52 -14.47
N GLU A 140 3.35 11.78 -14.94
CA GLU A 140 2.93 12.12 -16.31
C GLU A 140 3.69 11.34 -17.39
N GLU A 141 4.98 11.12 -17.19
CA GLU A 141 5.86 10.40 -18.13
C GLU A 141 5.51 8.92 -18.26
N THR A 142 4.99 8.30 -17.19
CA THR A 142 4.67 6.86 -17.14
C THR A 142 3.21 6.55 -17.47
N ILE A 143 2.32 7.56 -17.52
CA ILE A 143 0.92 7.39 -17.93
C ILE A 143 0.81 6.66 -19.28
N PRO A 144 1.52 7.07 -20.37
CA PRO A 144 1.37 6.42 -21.66
C PRO A 144 1.69 4.92 -21.65
N ALA A 145 2.57 4.47 -20.73
CA ALA A 145 3.00 3.09 -20.63
C ALA A 145 1.93 2.16 -20.02
N VAL A 146 1.04 2.69 -19.16
CA VAL A 146 -0.01 1.91 -18.47
C VAL A 146 -1.41 2.22 -18.98
N LEU A 147 -1.61 3.35 -19.66
CA LEU A 147 -2.91 3.83 -20.12
C LEU A 147 -3.65 2.80 -20.99
N PRO A 148 -3.04 2.16 -22.00
CA PRO A 148 -3.75 1.21 -22.86
C PRO A 148 -4.36 0.05 -22.06
N GLN A 149 -3.60 -0.49 -21.09
CA GLN A 149 -4.05 -1.60 -20.26
C GLN A 149 -5.17 -1.16 -19.30
N VAL A 150 -5.07 0.03 -18.72
CA VAL A 150 -6.13 0.56 -17.84
C VAL A 150 -7.44 0.76 -18.62
N VAL A 151 -7.39 1.22 -19.87
CA VAL A 151 -8.57 1.38 -20.73
C VAL A 151 -9.20 0.02 -21.05
N GLU A 152 -8.40 -0.99 -21.38
CA GLU A 152 -8.88 -2.36 -21.62
C GLU A 152 -9.61 -2.95 -20.39
N LEU A 153 -9.07 -2.70 -19.20
CA LEU A 153 -9.62 -3.19 -17.93
C LEU A 153 -10.99 -2.58 -17.55
N LEU A 154 -11.45 -1.54 -18.24
CA LEU A 154 -12.82 -1.04 -18.09
C LEU A 154 -13.87 -2.06 -18.56
N GLY A 155 -13.52 -2.93 -19.51
CA GLY A 155 -14.37 -4.02 -20.00
C GLY A 155 -14.27 -5.30 -19.17
N HIS A 156 -13.46 -5.33 -18.11
CA HIS A 156 -13.17 -6.54 -17.36
C HIS A 156 -14.42 -7.13 -16.69
N GLN A 157 -14.54 -8.46 -16.63
CA GLN A 157 -15.75 -9.13 -16.10
C GLN A 157 -16.04 -8.80 -14.62
N LYS A 158 -14.99 -8.62 -13.82
CA LYS A 158 -15.10 -8.27 -12.39
C LYS A 158 -15.33 -6.77 -12.17
N GLU A 159 -16.42 -6.44 -11.47
CA GLU A 159 -16.79 -5.05 -11.13
C GLU A 159 -15.71 -4.30 -10.32
N ALA A 160 -15.05 -5.00 -9.39
CA ALA A 160 -13.98 -4.40 -8.57
C ALA A 160 -12.81 -3.87 -9.42
N VAL A 161 -12.46 -4.58 -10.50
CA VAL A 161 -11.42 -4.18 -11.45
C VAL A 161 -11.89 -2.95 -12.23
N ARG A 162 -13.11 -2.97 -12.78
CA ARG A 162 -13.67 -1.84 -13.52
C ARG A 162 -13.72 -0.56 -12.68
N LYS A 163 -14.16 -0.64 -11.42
CA LYS A 163 -14.18 0.50 -10.49
C LYS A 163 -12.78 1.08 -10.29
N LYS A 164 -11.77 0.24 -10.08
CA LYS A 164 -10.38 0.69 -9.91
C LYS A 164 -9.77 1.24 -11.20
N ALA A 165 -10.13 0.69 -12.36
CA ALA A 165 -9.70 1.22 -13.66
C ALA A 165 -10.26 2.62 -13.90
N VAL A 166 -11.53 2.87 -13.57
CA VAL A 166 -12.12 4.23 -13.62
C VAL A 166 -11.37 5.20 -12.69
N MET A 167 -11.04 4.77 -11.47
CA MET A 167 -10.26 5.59 -10.52
C MET A 167 -8.86 5.94 -11.07
N ALA A 168 -8.19 4.97 -11.70
CA ALA A 168 -6.89 5.18 -12.34
C ALA A 168 -6.98 6.17 -13.50
N LEU A 169 -7.97 6.03 -14.40
CA LEU A 169 -8.19 6.97 -15.49
C LEU A 169 -8.49 8.39 -15.01
N HIS A 170 -9.29 8.51 -13.95
CA HIS A 170 -9.57 9.80 -13.34
C HIS A 170 -8.28 10.45 -12.83
N ARG A 171 -7.41 9.67 -12.17
CA ARG A 171 -6.09 10.16 -11.73
C ARG A 171 -5.22 10.61 -12.91
N PHE A 172 -5.23 9.88 -14.02
CA PHE A 172 -4.49 10.28 -15.22
C PHE A 172 -5.02 11.58 -15.80
N TYR A 173 -6.33 11.78 -15.84
CA TYR A 173 -6.94 13.04 -16.28
C TYR A 173 -6.52 14.21 -15.39
N GLN A 174 -6.49 14.03 -14.06
CA GLN A 174 -6.02 15.06 -13.14
C GLN A 174 -4.54 15.42 -13.32
N LYS A 175 -3.72 14.46 -13.76
CA LYS A 175 -2.28 14.65 -13.96
C LYS A 175 -1.94 15.23 -15.33
N SER A 176 -2.49 14.64 -16.40
CA SER A 176 -2.24 15.04 -17.79
C SER A 176 -3.54 15.00 -18.58
N PRO A 177 -4.33 16.10 -18.56
CA PRO A 177 -5.61 16.16 -19.27
C PRO A 177 -5.46 15.94 -20.78
N SER A 178 -4.37 16.43 -21.37
CA SER A 178 -4.06 16.32 -22.81
C SER A 178 -3.96 14.87 -23.27
N THR A 179 -3.29 14.02 -22.48
CA THR A 179 -3.06 12.60 -22.79
C THR A 179 -4.37 11.79 -22.77
N VAL A 180 -5.34 12.18 -21.93
CA VAL A 180 -6.58 11.41 -21.70
C VAL A 180 -7.79 12.02 -22.42
N SER A 181 -7.72 13.26 -22.90
CA SER A 181 -8.85 14.01 -23.47
C SER A 181 -9.58 13.27 -24.61
N HIS A 182 -8.84 12.59 -25.48
CA HIS A 182 -9.40 11.82 -26.60
C HIS A 182 -10.24 10.61 -26.16
N LEU A 183 -9.98 10.07 -24.97
CA LEU A 183 -10.75 8.96 -24.41
C LEU A 183 -12.06 9.45 -23.79
N ILE A 184 -12.08 10.69 -23.28
CA ILE A 184 -13.15 11.25 -22.45
C ILE A 184 -14.46 11.51 -23.20
N SER A 185 -14.45 11.67 -24.53
CA SER A 185 -15.70 11.79 -25.32
C SER A 185 -16.63 10.59 -25.10
N ASN A 186 -16.08 9.41 -24.84
CA ASN A 186 -16.83 8.19 -24.52
C ASN A 186 -17.18 8.05 -23.03
N PHE A 187 -16.49 8.78 -22.13
CA PHE A 187 -16.53 8.59 -20.67
C PHE A 187 -17.18 9.72 -19.86
N ARG A 188 -17.58 10.84 -20.49
CA ARG A 188 -18.22 11.99 -19.80
C ARG A 188 -19.41 11.60 -18.91
N LYS A 189 -20.13 10.51 -19.21
CA LYS A 189 -21.25 10.04 -18.36
C LYS A 189 -20.82 9.38 -17.05
N VAL A 190 -19.58 8.87 -16.95
CA VAL A 190 -19.09 8.12 -15.77
C VAL A 190 -18.27 9.01 -14.85
N VAL A 191 -17.51 9.97 -15.38
CA VAL A 191 -16.55 10.79 -14.61
C VAL A 191 -17.22 11.89 -13.78
N ILE A 192 -18.33 12.48 -14.28
CA ILE A 192 -19.00 13.64 -13.67
C ILE A 192 -19.67 13.32 -12.31
N VAL A 193 -19.86 12.04 -11.96
CA VAL A 193 -20.59 11.64 -10.73
C VAL A 193 -19.67 11.51 -9.50
N PHE A 194 -18.35 11.54 -9.64
CA PHE A 194 -17.44 11.05 -8.60
C PHE A 194 -16.42 12.06 -8.04
N ASP A 195 -16.55 13.35 -8.36
CA ASP A 195 -15.46 14.35 -8.33
C ASP A 195 -14.97 14.86 -6.94
N SER A 196 -15.41 14.29 -5.82
CA SER A 196 -14.86 14.68 -4.50
C SER A 196 -14.67 13.49 -3.56
N HIS A 197 -15.56 12.50 -3.67
CA HIS A 197 -15.53 11.33 -2.81
C HIS A 197 -14.47 10.31 -3.25
N LEU A 198 -14.06 10.27 -4.54
CA LEU A 198 -13.18 9.20 -5.06
C LEU A 198 -11.72 9.30 -4.61
N ALA A 199 -11.15 10.50 -4.49
CA ALA A 199 -9.79 10.68 -3.98
C ALA A 199 -9.72 10.30 -2.49
N LEU A 200 -10.71 10.73 -1.72
CA LEU A 200 -10.92 10.31 -0.34
C LEU A 200 -11.15 8.81 -0.25
N HIS A 201 -11.89 8.21 -1.19
CA HIS A 201 -12.14 6.78 -1.24
C HIS A 201 -10.91 6.00 -1.71
N CYS A 202 -10.01 6.57 -2.52
CA CYS A 202 -8.72 5.97 -2.87
C CYS A 202 -7.83 5.90 -1.63
N LEU A 203 -7.68 7.01 -0.90
CA LEU A 203 -6.92 7.05 0.34
C LEU A 203 -7.57 6.20 1.43
N LYS A 204 -8.89 6.33 1.62
CA LYS A 204 -9.68 5.49 2.52
C LYS A 204 -9.64 4.05 2.08
N ASN A 205 -9.53 3.67 0.81
CA ASN A 205 -9.36 2.27 0.38
C ASN A 205 -7.93 1.78 0.53
N VAL A 206 -6.91 2.61 0.44
CA VAL A 206 -5.53 2.18 0.72
C VAL A 206 -5.36 2.01 2.23
N LEU A 207 -5.84 2.98 3.01
CA LEU A 207 -5.83 2.93 4.48
C LEU A 207 -6.84 1.92 5.03
N SER A 208 -8.04 1.79 4.47
CA SER A 208 -8.99 0.75 4.85
C SER A 208 -8.60 -0.59 4.27
N SER A 209 -7.99 -0.72 3.09
CA SER A 209 -7.43 -2.02 2.66
C SER A 209 -6.19 -2.36 3.47
N TRP A 210 -5.45 -1.40 4.02
CA TRP A 210 -4.43 -1.64 5.04
C TRP A 210 -5.11 -2.09 6.34
N MET A 211 -6.08 -1.33 6.86
CA MET A 211 -6.80 -1.63 8.09
C MET A 211 -7.58 -2.96 8.00
N TYR A 212 -8.29 -3.23 6.92
CA TYR A 212 -8.95 -4.50 6.57
C TYR A 212 -7.94 -5.59 6.21
N SER A 213 -6.78 -5.32 5.62
CA SER A 213 -5.76 -6.37 5.47
C SER A 213 -5.00 -6.61 6.78
N CYS A 214 -5.07 -5.71 7.76
CA CYS A 214 -4.62 -5.92 9.14
C CYS A 214 -5.72 -6.62 9.97
N ILE A 215 -7.01 -6.30 9.72
CA ILE A 215 -8.20 -6.79 10.43
C ILE A 215 -8.68 -8.16 9.89
N ASN A 216 -8.87 -8.31 8.58
CA ASN A 216 -9.32 -9.58 7.95
C ASN A 216 -8.18 -10.59 7.78
N PHE A 217 -6.92 -10.18 7.95
CA PHE A 217 -5.85 -11.14 8.23
C PHE A 217 -5.99 -11.75 9.64
N GLY A 218 -6.72 -11.08 10.54
CA GLY A 218 -7.18 -11.61 11.83
C GLY A 218 -8.49 -12.42 11.74
N GLU A 219 -9.46 -12.01 10.90
CA GLU A 219 -10.76 -12.73 10.80
C GLU A 219 -10.68 -14.11 10.14
N ASN A 220 -9.80 -14.32 9.15
CA ASN A 220 -9.54 -15.65 8.58
C ASN A 220 -8.82 -16.62 9.56
N ASN A 221 -8.49 -16.15 10.77
CA ASN A 221 -7.76 -16.90 11.81
C ASN A 221 -8.51 -16.98 13.16
N GLY A 222 -9.82 -16.71 13.18
CA GLY A 222 -10.69 -17.04 14.33
C GLY A 222 -10.33 -16.35 15.65
N ARG A 223 -9.58 -15.25 15.63
CA ARG A 223 -9.32 -14.44 16.84
C ARG A 223 -9.80 -13.02 16.63
N ASN A 224 -10.80 -12.66 17.42
CA ASN A 224 -11.40 -11.34 17.49
C ASN A 224 -10.33 -10.33 17.98
N ILE A 225 -9.71 -9.62 17.04
CA ILE A 225 -8.74 -8.54 17.31
C ILE A 225 -9.42 -7.19 17.56
N ALA A 226 -10.75 -7.14 17.66
CA ALA A 226 -11.50 -5.94 18.02
C ALA A 226 -11.14 -5.37 19.40
N GLY A 227 -10.44 -6.14 20.25
CA GLY A 227 -10.00 -5.71 21.59
C GLY A 227 -8.62 -5.05 21.65
N ILE A 228 -7.80 -5.09 20.59
CA ILE A 228 -6.56 -4.32 20.53
C ILE A 228 -6.95 -2.94 20.01
N GLY A 229 -7.33 -2.06 20.94
CA GLY A 229 -7.57 -0.66 20.63
C GLY A 229 -6.32 -0.09 19.96
N PHE A 230 -6.35 0.01 18.63
CA PHE A 230 -5.44 0.83 17.85
C PHE A 230 -5.74 2.29 18.19
N HIS A 231 -5.38 2.70 19.40
CA HIS A 231 -5.38 4.08 19.81
C HIS A 231 -4.05 4.69 19.36
N VAL A 232 -3.77 4.62 18.06
CA VAL A 232 -2.95 5.64 17.42
C VAL A 232 -3.93 6.77 17.16
N PRO A 233 -3.87 7.90 17.89
CA PRO A 233 -4.71 9.04 17.61
C PRO A 233 -4.60 9.36 16.12
N LEU A 234 -5.73 9.54 15.43
CA LEU A 234 -5.73 9.97 14.02
C LEU A 234 -4.95 11.27 13.79
N SER A 235 -4.67 12.03 14.87
CA SER A 235 -3.78 13.20 14.90
C SER A 235 -2.28 12.88 14.87
N GLN A 236 -1.88 11.67 15.24
CA GLN A 236 -0.49 11.16 15.24
C GLN A 236 -0.13 10.46 13.92
N LEU A 237 -1.12 10.09 13.11
CA LEU A 237 -0.95 9.75 11.70
C LEU A 237 -0.51 11.01 10.94
N LYS A 238 0.78 11.34 11.03
CA LYS A 238 1.43 12.17 10.02
C LYS A 238 1.47 11.34 8.75
N VAL A 239 0.39 11.41 7.97
CA VAL A 239 0.49 11.14 6.54
C VAL A 239 1.35 12.26 6.00
N THR A 240 2.66 12.03 5.94
CA THR A 240 3.72 12.93 5.46
C THR A 240 3.48 13.42 4.02
N TYR A 241 2.38 13.01 3.39
CA TYR A 241 2.16 13.12 1.96
C TYR A 241 1.24 14.26 1.53
N PHE A 242 0.59 15.03 2.42
CA PHE A 242 -0.28 16.14 1.95
C PHE A 242 -0.40 17.41 2.79
N ASN A 243 0.26 17.56 3.95
CA ASN A 243 0.10 18.77 4.78
C ASN A 243 -1.39 19.11 5.10
N VAL A 244 -2.27 18.12 5.05
CA VAL A 244 -3.69 18.26 5.39
C VAL A 244 -3.90 17.63 6.78
N PRO A 245 -4.36 18.39 7.78
CA PRO A 245 -4.72 17.83 9.07
C PRO A 245 -5.87 16.81 8.87
N VAL A 246 -5.67 15.60 9.39
CA VAL A 246 -6.61 14.46 9.30
C VAL A 246 -8.03 14.80 9.79
N LYS A 247 -8.22 15.90 10.54
CA LYS A 247 -9.53 16.48 10.85
C LYS A 247 -10.40 16.78 9.62
N MET A 248 -9.84 17.00 8.43
CA MET A 248 -10.62 17.22 7.20
C MET A 248 -11.15 15.93 6.55
N LEU A 249 -10.72 14.73 6.98
CA LEU A 249 -11.18 13.45 6.41
C LEU A 249 -12.51 12.92 7.02
N LEU A 250 -13.02 13.63 8.03
CA LEU A 250 -14.19 13.24 8.85
C LEU A 250 -15.44 14.14 8.64
N HIS A 251 -15.44 15.02 7.63
CA HIS A 251 -16.66 15.69 7.17
C HIS A 251 -17.02 15.25 5.75
#